data_AF-A0A2E7A8R6-F1
#
_entry.id   AF-A0A2E7A8R6-F1
#
_cell.length_a   1.000
_cell.length_b   1.000
_cell.length_c   1.000
_cell.angle_alpha   90.00
_cell.angle_beta   90.00
_cell.angle_gamma   90.00
#
_symmetry.space_group_name_H-M   'P 1'
#
loop_
_entity.id
_entity.type
_entity.pdbx_description
1 polymer ?
#
loop_
_entity_poly.entity_id
_entity_poly.type
_entity_poly.pdbx_seq_one_letter_code
_entity_poly.pdbx_strand_id
1 'polypeptide(L)'
;MNTAAVSDEDTHDEHHDHGLSDVGYIKIALILGVLTAVEVATYFWDFGILEVPSLLILMVVKFQIVVSYFMHLKFDSKVFTYIFVTGLVLAMLVFAAMGTSMVFWQNPSGCDISTFC
;
A
#
# COMPACT_ATOMS: atom_id res chain seq x y z
N MET A 1 43.04 41.87 31.46
CA MET A 1 41.83 41.03 31.58
C MET A 1 41.01 41.35 30.36
N ASN A 2 41.27 40.60 29.28
CA ASN A 2 40.81 40.95 27.94
C ASN A 2 39.53 40.17 27.66
N THR A 3 38.55 40.93 27.20
CA THR A 3 37.32 40.54 26.50
C THR A 3 37.41 39.16 25.88
N ALA A 4 36.55 38.25 26.36
CA ALA A 4 36.24 37.02 25.67
C ALA A 4 35.71 37.37 24.27
N ALA A 5 36.55 37.13 23.27
CA ALA A 5 36.13 36.98 21.90
C ALA A 5 35.08 35.87 21.89
N VAL A 6 33.84 36.24 21.56
CA VAL A 6 32.84 35.28 21.09
C VAL A 6 33.42 34.77 19.77
N SER A 7 33.93 33.55 19.82
CA SER A 7 34.36 32.80 18.66
C SER A 7 33.17 32.63 17.72
N ASP A 8 33.37 33.11 16.51
CA ASP A 8 32.80 32.63 15.27
C ASP A 8 32.59 31.11 15.31
N GLU A 9 31.34 30.68 15.16
CA GLU A 9 30.97 29.42 14.52
C GLU A 9 29.57 29.64 13.91
N ASP A 10 29.60 30.41 12.83
CA ASP A 10 28.64 30.31 11.73
C ASP A 10 28.82 28.91 11.12
N THR A 11 28.33 27.87 11.79
CA THR A 11 28.24 26.53 11.21
C THR A 11 27.03 26.50 10.30
N HIS A 12 27.27 26.93 9.07
CA HIS A 12 26.88 26.24 7.86
C HIS A 12 26.31 24.82 8.11
N ASP A 13 25.00 24.70 8.32
CA ASP A 13 24.27 23.49 7.97
C ASP A 13 23.75 23.67 6.54
N GLU A 14 24.69 23.36 5.66
CA GLU A 14 24.60 23.35 4.22
C GLU A 14 23.52 22.36 3.75
N HIS A 15 22.77 22.75 2.73
CA HIS A 15 22.15 21.85 1.75
C HIS A 15 21.55 20.52 2.28
N HIS A 16 20.29 20.56 2.71
CA HIS A 16 19.39 19.41 2.58
C HIS A 16 18.44 19.59 1.39
N ASP A 17 19.03 19.74 0.21
CA ASP A 17 18.37 19.34 -1.02
C ASP A 17 18.29 17.80 -1.07
N HIS A 18 17.15 17.29 -1.59
CA HIS A 18 16.95 15.93 -2.12
C HIS A 18 16.67 14.78 -1.13
N GLY A 19 15.39 14.59 -0.80
CA GLY A 19 14.85 13.31 -0.30
C GLY A 19 13.81 13.54 0.79
N LEU A 20 12.64 12.91 0.69
CA LEU A 20 11.66 12.96 1.78
C LEU A 20 12.32 12.31 3.01
N SER A 21 12.59 13.10 4.06
CA SER A 21 13.26 12.70 5.30
C SER A 21 12.79 11.32 5.77
N ASP A 22 13.71 10.45 6.18
CA ASP A 22 13.46 9.10 6.74
C ASP A 22 12.37 9.09 7.82
N VAL A 23 12.23 10.21 8.53
CA VAL A 23 11.18 10.46 9.53
C VAL A 23 9.77 10.35 8.93
N GLY A 24 9.60 10.73 7.67
CA GLY A 24 8.36 10.56 6.92
C GLY A 24 8.00 9.08 6.77
N TYR A 25 8.91 8.25 6.25
CA TYR A 25 8.68 6.81 6.10
C TYR A 25 8.34 6.10 7.41
N ILE A 26 9.02 6.49 8.49
CA ILE A 26 8.75 5.95 9.84
C ILE A 26 7.33 6.28 10.31
N LYS A 27 6.82 7.48 10.01
CA LYS A 27 5.42 7.84 10.30
C LYS A 27 4.43 6.99 9.50
N ILE A 28 4.68 6.76 8.20
CA ILE A 28 3.84 5.87 7.39
C ILE A 28 3.89 4.43 7.94
N ALA A 29 5.07 3.95 8.37
CA ALA A 29 5.23 2.62 8.97
C ALA A 29 4.37 2.47 10.23
N LEU A 30 4.38 3.48 11.10
CA LEU A 30 3.54 3.50 12.30
C LEU A 30 2.05 3.47 11.95
N ILE A 31 1.61 4.27 10.98
CA ILE A 31 0.21 4.26 10.53
C ILE A 31 -0.17 2.87 10.00
N LEU A 32 0.70 2.23 9.21
CA LEU A 32 0.47 0.89 8.69
C LEU A 32 0.40 -0.17 9.80
N GLY A 33 1.26 -0.02 10.81
CA GLY A 33 1.28 -0.83 12.03
C GLY A 33 -0.03 -0.69 12.82
N VAL A 34 -0.52 0.54 13.02
CA VAL A 34 -1.81 0.79 13.66
C VAL A 34 -2.96 0.18 12.84
N LEU A 35 -2.95 0.34 11.52
CA LEU A 35 -3.96 -0.27 10.64
C LEU A 35 -3.97 -1.81 10.74
N THR A 36 -2.82 -2.41 11.05
CA THR A 36 -2.66 -3.85 11.29
C THR A 36 -3.06 -4.28 12.68
N ALA A 37 -2.77 -3.46 13.70
CA ALA A 37 -3.30 -3.68 15.04
C ALA A 37 -4.84 -3.60 15.05
N VAL A 38 -5.44 -2.68 14.30
CA VAL A 38 -6.90 -2.57 14.15
C VAL A 38 -7.47 -3.81 13.46
N GLU A 39 -6.87 -4.29 12.37
CA GLU A 39 -7.27 -5.55 11.73
C GLU A 39 -7.21 -6.73 12.72
N VAL A 40 -6.10 -6.85 13.46
CA VAL A 40 -5.98 -7.92 14.46
C VAL A 40 -7.02 -7.76 15.56
N ALA A 41 -7.32 -6.53 15.99
CA ALA A 41 -8.37 -6.24 16.97
C ALA A 41 -9.77 -6.65 16.48
N THR A 42 -10.03 -6.60 15.17
CA THR A 42 -11.31 -7.10 14.62
C THR A 42 -11.49 -8.61 14.76
N TYR A 43 -10.44 -9.41 14.95
CA TYR A 43 -10.60 -10.84 15.30
C TYR A 43 -11.03 -11.06 16.75
N PHE A 44 -10.80 -10.09 17.64
CA PHE A 44 -11.20 -10.19 19.04
C PHE A 44 -12.63 -9.69 19.28
N TRP A 45 -13.19 -8.95 18.33
CA TRP A 45 -14.53 -8.38 18.44
C TRP A 45 -15.40 -8.83 17.27
N ASP A 46 -16.50 -9.50 17.55
CA ASP A 46 -17.36 -10.08 16.52
C ASP A 46 -18.13 -8.98 15.76
N PHE A 47 -17.70 -8.69 14.53
CA PHE A 47 -18.35 -7.72 13.63
C PHE A 47 -19.35 -8.36 12.66
N GLY A 48 -19.63 -9.66 12.83
CA GLY A 48 -20.63 -10.39 12.05
C GLY A 48 -20.40 -10.28 10.54
N ILE A 49 -21.45 -10.04 9.78
CA ILE A 49 -21.42 -10.05 8.30
C ILE A 49 -20.55 -8.95 7.67
N LEU A 50 -20.19 -7.91 8.45
CA LEU A 50 -19.35 -6.80 8.00
C LEU A 50 -17.86 -7.04 8.22
N GLU A 51 -17.47 -8.09 8.94
CA GLU A 51 -16.07 -8.46 9.15
C GLU A 51 -15.36 -8.64 7.78
N VAL A 52 -15.84 -9.58 6.97
CA VAL A 52 -15.26 -9.95 5.68
C VAL A 52 -15.05 -8.76 4.73
N PRO A 53 -16.06 -7.92 4.42
CA PRO A 53 -15.85 -6.77 3.54
C PRO A 53 -14.91 -5.73 4.17
N SER A 54 -14.93 -5.55 5.49
CA SER A 54 -14.04 -4.59 6.16
C SER A 54 -12.56 -5.03 6.07
N LEU A 55 -12.26 -6.32 6.27
CA LEU A 55 -10.90 -6.86 6.11
C LEU A 55 -10.42 -6.74 4.66
N LEU A 56 -11.30 -6.98 3.69
CA LEU A 56 -10.97 -6.82 2.27
C LEU A 56 -10.58 -5.38 1.93
N ILE A 57 -11.31 -4.39 2.47
CA ILE A 57 -11.00 -2.97 2.29
C ILE A 57 -9.65 -2.62 2.95
N LEU A 58 -9.42 -3.08 4.18
CA LEU A 58 -8.16 -2.85 4.90
C LEU A 58 -6.96 -3.46 4.14
N MET A 59 -7.11 -4.64 3.53
CA MET A 59 -6.10 -5.26 2.68
C MET A 59 -5.73 -4.37 1.48
N VAL A 60 -6.72 -3.86 0.75
CA VAL A 60 -6.47 -2.97 -0.41
C VAL A 60 -5.81 -1.67 0.03
N VAL A 61 -6.27 -1.07 1.12
CA VAL A 61 -5.71 0.18 1.64
C VAL A 61 -4.25 0.00 2.05
N LYS A 62 -3.94 -1.05 2.81
CA LYS A 62 -2.55 -1.35 3.21
C LYS A 62 -1.66 -1.60 2.01
N PHE A 63 -2.14 -2.39 1.06
CA PHE A 63 -1.41 -2.67 -0.17
C PHE A 63 -1.06 -1.37 -0.91
N GLN A 64 -2.02 -0.45 -1.06
CA GLN A 64 -1.77 0.82 -1.75
C GLN A 64 -0.76 1.72 -1.03
N ILE A 65 -0.81 1.77 0.31
CA ILE A 65 0.15 2.53 1.10
C ILE A 65 1.56 1.91 0.97
N VAL A 66 1.67 0.58 1.02
CA VAL A 66 2.95 -0.12 0.86
C VAL A 66 3.56 0.10 -0.52
N VAL A 67 2.78 -0.03 -1.58
CA VAL A 67 3.24 0.20 -2.96
C VAL A 67 3.66 1.66 -3.16
N SER A 68 2.84 2.60 -2.69
CA SER A 68 3.13 4.03 -2.92
C SER A 68 4.34 4.53 -2.13
N TYR A 69 4.47 4.11 -0.86
CA TYR A 69 5.50 4.63 0.03
C TYR A 69 6.67 3.65 0.20
N PHE A 70 6.45 2.42 0.64
CA PHE A 70 7.56 1.48 0.94
C PHE A 70 8.27 0.92 -0.29
N MET A 71 7.60 0.81 -1.45
CA MET A 71 8.25 0.43 -2.71
C MET A 71 8.93 1.61 -3.42
N HIS A 72 9.04 2.79 -2.80
CA HIS A 72 9.76 3.97 -3.32
C HIS A 72 9.17 4.60 -4.60
N LEU A 73 8.02 4.09 -5.09
CA LEU A 73 7.37 4.48 -6.35
C LEU A 73 6.90 5.94 -6.41
N LYS A 74 6.60 6.57 -5.27
CA LYS A 74 6.21 7.99 -5.18
C LYS A 74 7.38 8.95 -5.39
N PHE A 75 8.61 8.51 -5.08
CA PHE A 75 9.83 9.33 -5.11
C PHE A 75 10.70 9.06 -6.33
N ASP A 76 10.45 7.95 -7.02
CA ASP A 76 11.07 7.63 -8.29
C ASP A 76 10.23 8.10 -9.49
N SER A 77 10.80 8.01 -10.69
CA SER A 77 10.15 8.27 -11.96
C SER A 77 8.85 7.46 -12.12
N LYS A 78 7.85 8.09 -12.77
CA LYS A 78 6.54 7.48 -13.08
C LYS A 78 6.65 6.13 -13.81
N VAL A 79 7.80 5.83 -14.41
CA VAL A 79 8.09 4.58 -15.15
C VAL A 79 7.95 3.35 -14.25
N PHE A 80 8.47 3.36 -13.02
CA PHE A 80 8.32 2.22 -12.13
C PHE A 80 6.87 2.03 -11.68
N THR A 81 6.12 3.12 -11.53
CA THR A 81 4.68 3.03 -11.23
C THR A 81 3.94 2.41 -12.40
N TYR A 82 4.27 2.79 -13.64
CA TYR A 82 3.68 2.19 -14.84
C TYR A 82 3.99 0.69 -14.95
N ILE A 83 5.23 0.25 -14.76
CA ILE A 83 5.60 -1.17 -14.84
C ILE A 83 4.90 -1.99 -13.75
N PHE A 84 4.78 -1.45 -12.54
CA PHE A 84 4.07 -2.11 -11.45
C PHE A 84 2.56 -2.23 -11.76
N VAL A 85 1.94 -1.16 -12.24
CA VAL A 85 0.50 -1.14 -12.56
C VAL A 85 0.20 -2.05 -13.76
N THR A 86 1.05 -2.06 -14.79
CA THR A 86 0.86 -2.99 -15.92
C THR A 86 1.00 -4.45 -15.47
N GLY A 87 1.94 -4.75 -14.58
CA GLY A 87 2.06 -6.06 -13.93
C GLY A 87 0.83 -6.44 -13.11
N LEU A 88 0.28 -5.49 -12.33
CA LEU A 88 -0.93 -5.68 -11.54
C LEU A 88 -2.15 -5.96 -12.44
N VAL A 89 -2.33 -5.18 -13.51
CA VAL A 89 -3.40 -5.37 -14.49
C VAL A 89 -3.26 -6.71 -15.20
N LEU A 90 -2.04 -7.08 -15.61
CA LEU A 90 -1.78 -8.37 -16.23
C LEU A 90 -2.10 -9.52 -15.28
N ALA A 91 -1.69 -9.43 -14.01
CA ALA A 91 -2.01 -10.42 -12.99
C ALA A 91 -3.53 -10.57 -12.80
N MET A 92 -4.26 -9.46 -12.70
CA MET A 92 -5.73 -9.47 -12.61
C MET A 92 -6.37 -10.11 -13.84
N LEU A 93 -5.88 -9.82 -15.05
CA LEU A 93 -6.37 -10.44 -16.28
C LEU A 93 -6.11 -11.94 -16.34
N VAL A 94 -4.91 -12.38 -15.96
CA VAL A 94 -4.56 -13.82 -15.94
C VAL A 94 -5.39 -14.55 -14.89
N PHE A 95 -5.56 -13.99 -13.69
CA PHE A 95 -6.43 -14.56 -12.66
C PHE A 95 -7.89 -14.61 -13.11
N ALA A 96 -8.40 -13.55 -13.75
CA ALA A 96 -9.76 -13.55 -14.29
C ALA A 96 -9.92 -14.57 -15.42
N ALA A 97 -8.97 -14.67 -16.34
CA ALA A 97 -8.98 -15.65 -17.44
C ALA A 97 -8.88 -17.09 -16.93
N MET A 98 -8.09 -17.32 -15.89
CA MET A 98 -7.99 -18.63 -15.25
C MET A 98 -9.26 -18.95 -14.44
N GLY A 99 -9.83 -17.97 -13.75
CA GLY A 99 -11.10 -18.13 -13.04
C GLY A 99 -12.25 -18.45 -14.00
N THR A 100 -12.35 -17.73 -15.12
CA THR A 100 -13.37 -18.00 -16.15
C THR A 100 -13.14 -19.31 -16.89
N SER A 101 -11.88 -19.70 -17.13
CA SER A 101 -11.59 -21.01 -17.72
C SER A 101 -11.93 -22.15 -16.77
N MET A 102 -11.71 -21.99 -15.46
CA MET A 102 -12.16 -22.96 -14.47
C MET A 102 -13.68 -23.01 -14.34
N VAL A 103 -14.39 -21.86 -14.40
CA VAL A 103 -15.87 -21.83 -14.46
C VAL A 103 -16.39 -22.52 -15.73
N PHE A 104 -15.78 -22.27 -16.87
CA PHE A 104 -16.11 -22.92 -18.15
C PHE A 104 -15.85 -24.45 -18.09
N TRP A 105 -14.78 -24.87 -17.43
CA TRP A 105 -14.46 -26.29 -17.25
C TRP A 105 -15.33 -26.99 -16.20
N GLN A 106 -15.80 -26.25 -15.19
CA GLN A 106 -16.78 -26.75 -14.23
C GLN A 106 -18.22 -26.79 -14.79
N ASN A 107 -18.53 -25.97 -15.81
CA ASN A 107 -19.87 -25.89 -16.40
C ASN A 107 -19.84 -25.92 -17.95
N PRO A 108 -19.66 -27.10 -18.58
CA PRO A 108 -19.45 -27.24 -20.03
C PRO A 108 -20.68 -26.94 -20.90
N SER A 109 -21.89 -26.86 -20.33
CA SER A 109 -23.11 -26.41 -21.01
C SER A 109 -23.41 -24.97 -20.61
N GLY A 110 -22.97 -24.02 -21.44
CA GLY A 110 -23.15 -22.59 -21.23
C GLY A 110 -24.62 -22.14 -21.27
N CYS A 111 -25.33 -22.28 -20.15
CA CYS A 111 -26.55 -21.56 -19.79
C CYS A 111 -26.86 -21.79 -18.30
N ASP A 112 -26.44 -20.87 -17.43
CA ASP A 112 -27.35 -20.36 -16.40
C ASP A 112 -26.89 -18.97 -15.95
N ILE A 113 -27.10 -17.99 -16.85
CA ILE A 113 -27.05 -16.57 -16.52
C ILE A 113 -28.43 -16.06 -16.06
N SER A 114 -29.36 -16.98 -15.77
CA SER A 114 -30.77 -16.72 -15.45
C SER A 114 -31.17 -16.97 -14.00
N THR A 115 -30.33 -17.57 -13.15
CA THR A 115 -30.65 -17.71 -11.72
C THR A 115 -30.20 -16.47 -10.93
N PHE A 116 -30.67 -15.30 -11.36
CA PHE A 116 -30.98 -14.23 -10.43
C PHE A 116 -32.24 -14.63 -9.67
N CYS A 117 -32.05 -15.38 -8.58
CA CYS A 117 -32.97 -15.48 -7.44
C CYS A 117 -32.10 -15.68 -6.20
#